data_AF-A0A2E9E195-F1
#
_entry.id   AF-A0A2E9E195-F1
#
_cell.length_a   1.000
_cell.length_b   1.000
_cell.length_c   1.000
_cell.angle_alpha   90.00
_cell.angle_beta   90.00
_cell.angle_gamma   90.00
#
_symmetry.space_group_name_H-M   'P 1'
#
loop_
_entity.id
_entity.type
_entity.pdbx_description
1 polymer ?
#
loop_
_entity_poly.entity_id
_entity_poly.type
_entity_poly.pdbx_seq_one_letter_code
_entity_poly.pdbx_strand_id
1 'polypeptide(L)'
;MRKFKIAVLVAVFSVVPLLGLGMACGAIDGKGYRCSSTIDERLNEQDVESFFYFQDKEVYRAYLAVTQDVTEVMTENLGPYSFTPEGMAWAGIYELDKESLTLSVGANVPATLSCVLMASPLVEILAHFEPILAAANDSKDSSE
;
A
#
# COMPACT_ATOMS: atom_id res chain seq x y z
N MET A 1 12.13 -71.84 -28.17
CA MET A 1 11.60 -70.65 -28.88
C MET A 1 10.56 -70.02 -27.95
N ARG A 2 10.50 -68.75 -27.57
CA ARG A 2 11.08 -67.47 -28.02
C ARG A 2 11.57 -66.70 -26.77
N LYS A 3 12.68 -65.98 -26.91
CA LYS A 3 13.19 -64.99 -25.95
C LYS A 3 12.45 -63.67 -26.18
N PHE A 4 11.97 -63.02 -25.13
CA PHE A 4 11.61 -61.60 -25.18
C PHE A 4 12.33 -60.87 -24.04
N LYS A 5 13.29 -60.03 -24.44
CA LYS A 5 13.92 -59.00 -23.61
C LYS A 5 13.18 -57.68 -23.88
N ILE A 6 12.76 -56.96 -22.86
CA ILE A 6 12.52 -55.49 -22.86
C ILE A 6 12.74 -55.08 -21.39
N ALA A 7 13.95 -54.62 -21.06
CA ALA A 7 14.37 -53.23 -20.95
C ALA A 7 13.73 -52.52 -19.74
N VAL A 8 14.46 -52.54 -18.62
CA VAL A 8 14.20 -51.76 -17.40
C VAL A 8 14.50 -50.30 -17.72
N LEU A 9 13.46 -49.46 -17.78
CA LEU A 9 13.61 -48.01 -17.89
C LEU A 9 13.67 -47.42 -16.48
N VAL A 10 14.89 -47.23 -15.96
CA VAL A 10 15.13 -46.47 -14.72
C VAL A 10 14.98 -45.00 -15.08
N ALA A 11 13.78 -44.44 -14.87
CA ALA A 11 13.57 -43.01 -14.91
C ALA A 11 14.01 -42.42 -13.56
N VAL A 12 15.28 -41.98 -13.47
CA VAL A 12 15.75 -41.08 -12.42
C VAL A 12 15.17 -39.70 -12.73
N PHE A 13 13.91 -39.47 -12.37
CA PHE A 13 13.39 -38.11 -12.25
C PHE A 13 13.86 -37.57 -10.90
N SER A 14 14.95 -36.81 -10.94
CA SER A 14 15.36 -35.93 -9.85
C SER A 14 14.21 -34.97 -9.57
N VAL A 15 13.37 -35.30 -8.61
CA VAL A 15 12.42 -34.37 -8.00
C VAL A 15 13.28 -33.42 -7.17
N VAL A 16 13.79 -32.37 -7.81
CA VAL A 16 14.18 -31.15 -7.08
C VAL A 16 12.86 -30.56 -6.60
N PRO A 17 12.59 -30.50 -5.29
CA PRO A 17 11.47 -29.71 -4.82
C PRO A 17 11.90 -28.26 -5.01
N LEU A 18 11.42 -27.63 -6.09
CA LEU A 18 11.28 -26.18 -6.19
C LEU A 18 10.21 -25.72 -5.18
N LEU A 19 10.51 -25.89 -3.89
CA LEU A 19 9.75 -25.29 -2.79
C LEU A 19 10.51 -24.05 -2.34
N GLY A 20 10.45 -22.99 -3.16
CA GLY A 20 11.18 -21.75 -2.89
C GLY A 20 10.56 -20.47 -3.44
N LEU A 21 9.39 -20.50 -4.07
CA LEU A 21 8.79 -19.31 -4.73
C LEU A 21 7.27 -19.25 -4.57
N GLY A 22 6.76 -19.47 -3.35
CA GLY A 22 5.31 -19.54 -3.09
C GLY A 22 4.74 -18.49 -2.13
N MET A 23 5.56 -17.66 -1.48
CA MET A 23 5.10 -16.69 -0.47
C MET A 23 5.66 -15.30 -0.76
N ALA A 24 5.14 -14.60 -1.77
CA ALA A 24 5.45 -13.17 -1.93
C ALA A 24 4.47 -12.36 -2.80
N CYS A 25 3.54 -12.98 -3.55
CA CYS A 25 2.81 -12.25 -4.60
C CYS A 25 1.42 -11.70 -4.23
N GLY A 26 1.04 -11.66 -2.95
CA GLY A 26 -0.27 -11.13 -2.54
C GLY A 26 -0.48 -10.92 -1.04
N ALA A 27 0.59 -10.86 -0.23
CA ALA A 27 0.48 -10.71 1.22
C ALA A 27 0.09 -9.29 1.66
N ILE A 28 0.35 -8.30 0.80
CA ILE A 28 0.02 -6.89 1.07
C ILE A 28 -1.25 -6.43 0.33
N ASP A 29 -1.69 -7.13 -0.72
CA ASP A 29 -2.95 -6.80 -1.40
C ASP A 29 -4.12 -6.87 -0.40
N GLY A 30 -4.97 -5.85 -0.41
CA GLY A 30 -6.03 -5.67 0.59
C GLY A 30 -5.57 -5.08 1.93
N LYS A 31 -4.28 -4.70 2.07
CA LYS A 31 -3.74 -3.95 3.21
C LYS A 31 -3.40 -2.52 2.81
N GLY A 32 -2.95 -1.72 3.76
CA GLY A 32 -2.50 -0.36 3.51
C GLY A 32 -1.58 0.18 4.59
N TYR A 33 -1.14 1.43 4.43
CA TYR A 33 -0.38 2.16 5.44
C TYR A 33 -1.00 3.51 5.72
N ARG A 34 -1.14 3.83 7.01
CA ARG A 34 -1.40 5.19 7.46
C ARG A 34 -0.07 5.78 7.92
N CYS A 35 0.36 6.86 7.31
CA CYS A 35 1.66 7.48 7.53
C CYS A 35 1.47 8.91 8.04
N SER A 36 2.09 9.25 9.16
CA SER A 36 2.02 10.59 9.74
C SER A 36 3.40 11.25 9.79
N SER A 37 3.45 12.57 9.62
CA SER A 37 4.69 13.33 9.81
C SER A 37 5.17 13.21 11.26
N THR A 38 6.46 12.97 11.45
CA THR A 38 7.10 13.00 12.77
C THR A 38 7.49 14.41 13.21
N ILE A 39 7.34 15.42 12.33
CA ILE A 39 7.73 16.80 12.58
C ILE A 39 6.51 17.62 13.04
N ASP A 40 6.42 17.72 14.37
CA ASP A 40 5.88 18.79 15.23
C ASP A 40 5.04 19.91 14.56
N GLU A 41 3.71 19.84 14.74
CA GLU A 41 2.68 20.87 14.96
C GLU A 41 2.68 22.21 14.18
N ARG A 42 3.49 22.41 13.14
CA ARG A 42 3.59 23.72 12.43
C ARG A 42 3.31 23.69 10.93
N LEU A 43 2.98 22.54 10.37
CA LEU A 43 2.48 22.43 9.01
C LEU A 43 0.96 22.42 9.07
N ASN A 44 0.32 23.31 8.29
CA ASN A 44 -1.12 23.57 8.27
C ASN A 44 -1.98 22.28 8.40
N GLU A 45 -3.04 22.38 9.21
CA GLU A 45 -3.92 21.32 9.74
C GLU A 45 -4.61 20.37 8.74
N GLN A 46 -4.29 20.39 7.44
CA GLN A 46 -5.02 19.61 6.43
C GLN A 46 -4.28 18.38 5.87
N ASP A 47 -2.97 18.21 6.08
CA ASP A 47 -2.21 17.05 5.57
C ASP A 47 -1.28 16.43 6.64
N VAL A 48 -1.81 16.12 7.82
CA VAL A 48 -1.03 15.48 8.90
C VAL A 48 -0.80 13.99 8.64
N GLU A 49 -1.71 13.35 7.90
CA GLU A 49 -1.68 11.92 7.61
C GLU A 49 -1.82 11.64 6.10
N SER A 50 -1.08 10.63 5.62
CA SER A 50 -1.17 10.08 4.27
C SER A 50 -1.66 8.64 4.35
N PHE A 51 -2.64 8.29 3.51
CA PHE A 51 -3.23 6.95 3.48
C PHE A 51 -2.91 6.26 2.17
N PHE A 52 -2.30 5.09 2.26
CA PHE A 52 -1.99 4.23 1.13
C PHE A 52 -2.74 2.91 1.26
N TYR A 53 -3.20 2.34 0.16
CA TYR A 53 -3.72 0.98 0.11
C TYR A 53 -3.25 0.24 -1.14
N PHE A 54 -3.18 -1.09 -1.04
CA PHE A 54 -2.62 -1.95 -2.08
C PHE A 54 -3.71 -2.82 -2.69
N GLN A 55 -3.83 -2.79 -4.01
CA GLN A 55 -4.80 -3.57 -4.76
C GLN A 55 -4.20 -3.95 -6.11
N ASP A 56 -4.31 -5.23 -6.47
CA ASP A 56 -3.88 -5.74 -7.78
C ASP A 56 -2.42 -5.36 -8.13
N LYS A 57 -1.53 -5.42 -7.13
CA LYS A 57 -0.11 -4.99 -7.20
C LYS A 57 0.14 -3.50 -7.43
N GLU A 58 -0.89 -2.67 -7.33
CA GLU A 58 -0.79 -1.22 -7.41
C GLU A 58 -0.96 -0.56 -6.04
N VAL A 59 -0.42 0.65 -5.93
CA VAL A 59 -0.53 1.50 -4.75
C VAL A 59 -1.49 2.64 -5.05
N TYR A 60 -2.44 2.82 -4.17
CA TYR A 60 -3.41 3.89 -4.23
C TYR A 60 -3.25 4.80 -3.03
N ARG A 61 -3.33 6.11 -3.25
CA ARG A 61 -3.33 7.12 -2.20
C ARG A 61 -4.73 7.71 -2.05
N ALA A 62 -5.29 7.65 -0.85
CA ALA A 62 -6.54 8.34 -0.53
C ALA A 62 -6.23 9.70 0.09
N TYR A 63 -6.98 10.72 -0.33
CA TYR A 63 -6.84 12.09 0.15
C TYR A 63 -8.18 12.83 0.11
N LEU A 64 -8.32 13.87 0.94
CA LEU A 64 -9.48 14.74 0.91
C LEU A 64 -9.30 15.80 -0.18
N ALA A 65 -10.23 15.88 -1.12
CA ALA A 65 -10.27 16.95 -2.11
C ALA A 65 -11.34 17.97 -1.71
N VAL A 66 -10.98 19.25 -1.79
CA VAL A 66 -11.90 20.38 -1.59
C VAL A 66 -11.99 21.15 -2.90
N THR A 67 -13.18 21.16 -3.50
CA THR A 67 -13.45 21.85 -4.76
C THR A 67 -14.72 22.67 -4.62
N GLN A 68 -14.58 24.01 -4.64
CA GLN A 68 -15.66 25.00 -4.51
C GLN A 68 -16.69 24.62 -3.43
N ASP A 69 -17.71 23.83 -3.79
CA ASP A 69 -18.83 23.47 -2.92
C ASP A 69 -18.88 21.98 -2.52
N VAL A 70 -17.86 21.19 -2.82
CA VAL A 70 -17.81 19.75 -2.49
C VAL A 70 -16.49 19.41 -1.80
N THR A 71 -16.62 18.70 -0.69
CA THR A 71 -15.51 18.02 -0.02
C THR A 71 -15.75 16.53 -0.17
N GLU A 72 -14.80 15.81 -0.76
CA GLU A 72 -14.93 14.37 -0.99
C GLU A 72 -13.59 13.65 -0.83
N VAL A 73 -13.65 12.35 -0.55
CA VAL A 73 -12.46 11.49 -0.54
C VAL A 73 -12.17 11.06 -1.97
N MET A 74 -11.02 11.46 -2.48
CA MET A 74 -10.51 11.03 -3.77
C MET A 74 -9.41 9.99 -3.62
N THR A 75 -9.14 9.28 -4.70
CA THR A 75 -8.04 8.33 -4.79
C THR A 75 -7.19 8.60 -6.02
N GLU A 76 -5.88 8.56 -5.83
CA GLU A 76 -4.89 8.60 -6.89
C GLU A 76 -4.18 7.24 -7.00
N ASN A 77 -4.05 6.72 -8.22
CA ASN A 77 -3.24 5.53 -8.49
C ASN A 77 -1.78 5.95 -8.71
N LEU A 78 -0.88 5.47 -7.85
CA LEU A 78 0.56 5.73 -7.89
C LEU A 78 1.35 4.68 -8.69
N GLY A 79 0.63 3.70 -9.26
CA GLY A 79 1.19 2.63 -10.06
C GLY A 79 1.71 1.45 -9.22
N PRO A 80 2.51 0.56 -9.83
CA PRO A 80 2.91 -0.68 -9.21
C PRO A 80 3.92 -0.46 -8.06
N TYR A 81 3.80 -1.28 -7.02
CA TYR A 81 4.85 -1.40 -6.01
C TYR A 81 5.88 -2.47 -6.38
N SER A 82 7.07 -2.34 -5.79
CA SER A 82 8.14 -3.32 -5.85
C SER A 82 8.62 -3.66 -4.45
N PHE A 83 8.91 -4.93 -4.20
CA PHE A 83 9.56 -5.36 -2.95
C PHE A 83 11.08 -5.30 -3.12
N THR A 84 11.75 -4.77 -2.11
CA THR A 84 13.19 -4.82 -1.96
C THR A 84 13.54 -5.67 -0.73
N PRO A 85 14.80 -6.09 -0.55
CA PRO A 85 15.23 -6.74 0.68
C PRO A 85 14.99 -5.88 1.93
N GLU A 86 15.00 -4.56 1.79
CA GLU A 86 14.87 -3.57 2.86
C GLU A 86 13.41 -3.14 3.09
N GLY A 87 12.56 -3.26 2.08
CA GLY A 87 11.11 -3.07 2.24
C GLY A 87 10.36 -2.95 0.92
N MET A 88 9.77 -1.80 0.65
CA MET A 88 8.89 -1.59 -0.51
C MET A 88 9.12 -0.22 -1.13
N ALA A 89 9.03 -0.13 -2.46
CA ALA A 89 9.11 1.14 -3.17
C ALA A 89 8.03 1.26 -4.25
N TRP A 90 7.53 2.48 -4.47
CA TRP A 90 6.58 2.80 -5.53
C TRP A 90 6.76 4.22 -6.07
N ALA A 91 6.24 4.48 -7.27
CA ALA A 91 6.30 5.76 -8.00
C ALA A 91 7.70 6.42 -8.12
N GLY A 92 8.79 5.68 -7.86
CA GLY A 92 10.16 6.18 -7.94
C GLY A 92 10.56 7.23 -6.88
N ILE A 93 9.66 7.53 -5.94
CA ILE A 93 9.90 8.54 -4.89
C ILE A 93 9.50 8.06 -3.49
N TYR A 94 8.77 6.96 -3.37
CA TYR A 94 8.35 6.40 -2.10
C TYR A 94 9.16 5.17 -1.76
N GLU A 95 9.77 5.15 -0.58
CA GLU A 95 10.53 4.03 -0.05
C GLU A 95 10.11 3.76 1.39
N LEU A 96 9.47 2.61 1.63
CA LEU A 96 9.07 2.14 2.94
C LEU A 96 10.07 1.13 3.46
N ASP A 97 10.71 1.45 4.59
CA ASP A 97 11.55 0.53 5.33
C ASP A 97 10.68 -0.49 6.11
N LYS A 98 10.92 -1.79 5.92
CA LYS A 98 10.07 -2.84 6.50
C LYS A 98 10.23 -3.00 8.01
N GLU A 99 11.37 -2.60 8.57
CA GLU A 99 11.71 -2.87 9.98
C GLU A 99 11.20 -1.75 10.87
N SER A 100 11.46 -0.51 10.46
CA SER A 100 11.05 0.71 11.16
C SER A 100 9.66 1.20 10.77
N LEU A 101 9.09 0.70 9.66
CA LEU A 101 7.86 1.22 9.06
C LEU A 101 7.95 2.72 8.78
N THR A 102 9.12 3.17 8.34
CA THR A 102 9.39 4.56 7.98
C THR A 102 9.25 4.73 6.48
N LEU A 103 8.42 5.67 6.05
CA LEU A 103 8.27 6.05 4.64
C LEU A 103 9.12 7.28 4.34
N SER A 104 10.09 7.11 3.46
CA SER A 104 10.88 8.20 2.87
C SER A 104 10.24 8.65 1.58
N VAL A 105 10.09 9.97 1.40
CA VAL A 105 9.56 10.58 0.18
C VAL A 105 10.64 11.44 -0.47
N GLY A 106 11.23 10.94 -1.56
CA GLY A 106 12.29 11.58 -2.34
C GLY A 106 11.81 12.68 -3.29
N ALA A 107 10.90 13.55 -2.84
CA ALA A 107 10.40 14.68 -3.64
C ALA A 107 11.24 15.96 -3.43
N ASN A 108 10.86 17.07 -4.08
CA ASN A 108 11.51 18.39 -3.98
C ASN A 108 11.78 18.86 -2.53
N VAL A 109 11.02 18.34 -1.56
CA VAL A 109 11.30 18.43 -0.13
C VAL A 109 11.29 17.01 0.43
N PRO A 110 12.46 16.46 0.81
CA PRO A 110 12.52 15.14 1.44
C PRO A 110 11.70 15.12 2.73
N ALA A 111 10.84 14.13 2.87
CA ALA A 111 10.03 13.93 4.06
C ALA A 111 10.18 12.50 4.58
N THR A 112 10.07 12.35 5.89
CA THR A 112 10.10 11.07 6.59
C THR A 112 8.84 10.95 7.42
N LEU A 113 8.05 9.92 7.12
CA LEU A 113 6.76 9.67 7.77
C LEU A 113 6.83 8.35 8.55
N SER A 114 6.23 8.31 9.73
CA SER A 114 6.07 7.05 10.47
C SER A 114 4.76 6.40 10.05
N CYS A 115 4.81 5.13 9.69
CA CYS A 115 3.66 4.41 9.16
C CYS A 115 3.21 3.28 10.08
N VAL A 116 1.90 3.02 10.05
CA VAL A 116 1.26 1.86 10.68
C VAL A 116 0.56 1.04 9.61
N LEU A 117 0.71 -0.28 9.66
CA LEU A 117 0.02 -1.20 8.76
C LEU A 117 -1.47 -1.24 9.09
N MET A 118 -2.29 -0.94 8.10
CA MET A 118 -3.75 -1.07 8.12
C MET A 118 -4.14 -2.44 7.57
N ALA A 119 -4.89 -3.21 8.36
CA ALA A 119 -5.38 -4.52 7.95
C ALA A 119 -6.66 -4.43 7.10
N SER A 120 -7.41 -3.33 7.24
CA SER A 120 -8.64 -3.06 6.50
C SER A 120 -8.65 -1.61 6.05
N PRO A 121 -7.79 -1.26 5.07
CA PRO A 121 -7.44 0.13 4.77
C PRO A 121 -8.66 0.97 4.39
N LEU A 122 -9.59 0.45 3.59
CA LEU A 122 -10.78 1.21 3.18
C LEU A 122 -11.68 1.57 4.36
N VAL A 123 -11.81 0.67 5.34
CA VAL A 123 -12.61 0.93 6.56
C VAL A 123 -11.93 2.01 7.40
N GLU A 124 -10.62 1.90 7.58
CA GLU A 124 -9.83 2.85 8.39
C GLU A 124 -9.78 4.24 7.75
N ILE A 125 -9.63 4.31 6.42
CA ILE A 125 -9.65 5.56 5.63
C ILE A 125 -11.01 6.26 5.75
N LEU A 126 -12.11 5.53 5.56
CA LEU A 126 -13.45 6.11 5.67
C LEU A 126 -13.72 6.59 7.10
N ALA A 127 -13.38 5.80 8.10
CA ALA A 127 -13.54 6.20 9.50
C ALA A 127 -12.75 7.48 9.87
N HIS A 128 -11.62 7.73 9.20
CA HIS A 128 -10.86 8.97 9.37
C HIS A 128 -11.55 10.16 8.71
N PHE A 129 -12.01 10.04 7.46
CA PHE A 129 -12.54 11.16 6.69
C PHE A 129 -14.03 11.46 6.92
N GLU A 130 -14.86 10.48 7.28
CA GLU A 130 -16.29 10.66 7.55
C GLU A 130 -16.63 11.83 8.50
N PRO A 131 -16.00 11.97 9.68
CA PRO A 131 -16.31 13.10 10.57
C PRO A 131 -15.93 14.46 9.96
N ILE A 132 -14.88 14.51 9.15
CA ILE A 132 -14.42 15.73 8.46
C ILE A 132 -15.43 16.13 7.38
N LEU A 133 -15.91 15.16 6.61
CA LEU A 133 -16.93 15.35 5.60
C LEU A 133 -18.26 15.83 6.22
N ALA A 134 -18.68 15.22 7.32
CA ALA A 134 -19.89 15.62 8.03
C ALA A 134 -19.83 17.07 8.51
N ALA A 135 -18.71 17.46 9.15
CA ALA A 135 -18.50 18.84 9.60
C ALA A 135 -18.48 19.85 8.45
N ALA A 136 -17.88 19.49 7.31
CA ALA A 136 -17.84 20.34 6.12
C ALA A 136 -19.24 20.59 5.54
N ASN A 137 -20.12 19.59 5.56
CA ASN A 137 -21.50 19.72 5.08
C ASN A 137 -22.37 20.53 6.04
N ASP A 138 -22.29 20.27 7.35
CA ASP A 138 -23.05 21.04 8.36
C ASP A 138 -22.69 22.54 8.33
N SER A 139 -21.42 22.87 8.05
CA SER A 139 -20.97 24.26 7.96
C SER A 139 -21.57 25.02 6.77
N LYS A 140 -21.86 24.33 5.66
CA LYS A 140 -22.50 24.92 4.48
C LYS A 140 -23.97 25.22 4.74
N ASP A 141 -24.70 24.29 5.35
CA ASP A 141 -26.12 24.46 5.69
C ASP A 141 -26.37 25.60 6.69
N SER A 142 -25.36 25.96 7.50
CA SER A 142 -25.44 27.09 8.46
C SER A 142 -25.13 28.46 7.87
N SER A 143 -24.71 28.52 6.59
CA SER A 143 -24.27 29.75 5.90
C SER A 143 -25.24 30.24 4.80
N GLU A 144 -26.32 29.50 4.54
CA GLU A 144 -27.47 29.91 3.70
C GLU A 144 -28.63 30.49 4.54
#